data_AF-A0A7S2DSN6-F1
#
_entry.id   AF-A0A7S2DSN6-F1
#
_cell.length_a   1.000
_cell.length_b   1.000
_cell.length_c   1.000
_cell.angle_alpha   90.00
_cell.angle_beta   90.00
_cell.angle_gamma   90.00
#
_symmetry.space_group_name_H-M   'P 1'
#
loop_
_entity.id
_entity.type
_entity.pdbx_description
1 polymer ?
#
loop_
_entity_poly.entity_id
_entity_poly.type
_entity_poly.pdbx_seq_one_letter_code
_entity_poly.pdbx_strand_id
1 'polypeptide(L)'
;TAALLAVSGVLAVATRSRRVPLEPAAAGQEILLDDVAMTKEDYLNGIAHDPCHKMPYLRIMGILSDNLGGKGPETEQPEGIVYKAEPHNCDRGFDKHDHVELHMHVVGEEYFGHHLQEGDTVPEDYHPEWPKVNGITGHFSTVNIHPGTNVTLRIYGYDADMKKEIPFPRWSLTFFDLDTGKDGTNSVEFLRVKNFKKFFVSNETELKIDQEADGSVTFTGTREGTGKDNPTDPLVLSRLQKNRAVSFEFENTDVVKFQLGASVGDTARVFQFVVRPVLRCSYTKLSDGRLIAHDSGLSPFSIVKSGGEHSKPVAALVLGLAMMALQRWL
;
A
#
# COMPACT_ATOMS: atom_id res chain seq x y z
N THR A 1 -37.10 50.34 0.50
CA THR A 1 -36.19 50.02 -0.62
C THR A 1 -34.76 50.01 -0.11
N ALA A 2 -34.23 48.82 0.20
CA ALA A 2 -32.78 48.58 0.33
C ALA A 2 -32.60 47.05 0.31
N ALA A 3 -32.11 46.52 -0.81
CA ALA A 3 -31.71 45.13 -0.95
C ALA A 3 -30.21 45.03 -0.61
N LEU A 4 -29.85 44.25 0.41
CA LEU A 4 -28.47 43.83 0.63
C LEU A 4 -28.18 42.63 -0.27
N LEU A 5 -27.31 42.84 -1.26
CA LEU A 5 -26.66 41.78 -2.03
C LEU A 5 -25.49 41.24 -1.18
N ALA A 6 -25.63 40.02 -0.67
CA ALA A 6 -24.51 39.26 -0.12
C ALA A 6 -23.75 38.59 -1.27
N VAL A 7 -22.53 39.05 -1.53
CA VAL A 7 -21.59 38.38 -2.44
C VAL A 7 -20.81 37.37 -1.62
N SER A 8 -21.14 36.09 -1.75
CA SER A 8 -20.36 34.97 -1.23
C SER A 8 -19.16 34.71 -2.14
N GLY A 9 -18.01 35.26 -1.76
CA GLY A 9 -16.73 34.93 -2.38
C GLY A 9 -16.30 33.52 -1.98
N VAL A 10 -16.30 32.58 -2.92
CA VAL A 10 -15.65 31.28 -2.76
C VAL A 10 -14.14 31.52 -2.79
N LEU A 11 -13.49 31.43 -1.62
CA LEU A 11 -12.04 31.48 -1.51
C LEU A 11 -11.49 30.10 -1.94
N ALA A 12 -11.08 29.98 -3.20
CA ALA A 12 -10.34 28.81 -3.66
C ALA A 12 -8.95 28.82 -3.00
N VAL A 13 -8.79 28.06 -1.93
CA VAL A 13 -7.46 27.79 -1.35
C VAL A 13 -6.76 26.83 -2.28
N ALA A 14 -5.87 27.35 -3.13
CA ALA A 14 -4.94 26.53 -3.88
C ALA A 14 -3.95 25.88 -2.90
N THR A 15 -4.24 24.65 -2.48
CA THR A 15 -3.32 23.83 -1.69
C THR A 15 -2.11 23.50 -2.57
N ARG A 16 -0.99 24.10 -2.22
CA ARG A 16 0.28 23.91 -2.94
C ARG A 16 0.86 22.57 -2.51
N SER A 17 0.56 21.50 -3.25
CA SER A 17 1.22 20.20 -3.09
C SER A 17 2.73 20.38 -3.14
N ARG A 18 3.45 19.79 -2.18
CA ARG A 18 4.91 19.76 -2.16
C ARG A 18 5.38 18.40 -2.68
N ARG A 19 6.39 18.40 -3.54
CA ARG A 19 7.06 17.17 -3.95
C ARG A 19 7.81 16.56 -2.77
N VAL A 20 7.71 15.25 -2.60
CA VAL A 20 8.48 14.52 -1.58
C VAL A 20 9.95 14.39 -2.04
N PRO A 21 10.94 14.75 -1.21
CA PRO A 21 12.35 14.50 -1.50
C PRO A 21 12.64 12.99 -1.58
N LEU A 22 13.43 12.57 -2.58
CA LEU A 22 13.89 11.20 -2.76
C LEU A 22 15.40 11.11 -2.59
N GLU A 23 15.85 10.04 -1.94
CA GLU A 23 17.27 9.74 -1.70
C GLU A 23 17.61 8.34 -2.24
N PRO A 24 18.88 8.06 -2.59
CA PRO A 24 19.30 6.71 -2.92
C PRO A 24 18.93 5.73 -1.80
N ALA A 25 18.24 4.63 -2.13
CA ALA A 25 18.12 3.54 -1.17
C ALA A 25 19.51 2.93 -1.02
N ALA A 26 20.09 3.03 0.19
CA ALA A 26 21.34 2.34 0.46
C ALA A 26 21.13 0.85 0.18
N ALA A 27 22.01 0.26 -0.65
CA ALA A 27 22.07 -1.19 -0.78
C ALA A 27 22.18 -1.77 0.63
N GLY A 28 21.30 -2.72 0.97
CA GLY A 28 21.41 -3.41 2.24
C GLY A 28 22.84 -3.95 2.36
N GLN A 29 23.55 -3.56 3.41
CA GLN A 29 24.91 -4.01 3.66
C GLN A 29 24.83 -5.47 4.14
N GLU A 30 24.51 -6.42 3.26
CA GLU A 30 24.51 -7.85 3.57
C GLU A 30 24.53 -8.76 2.33
N ILE A 31 25.75 -9.01 1.85
CA ILE A 31 26.16 -10.04 0.88
C ILE A 31 25.56 -9.83 -0.52
N LEU A 32 26.40 -9.33 -1.43
CA LEU A 32 26.23 -9.44 -2.88
C LEU A 32 25.65 -10.83 -3.19
N LEU A 33 24.40 -10.90 -3.64
CA LEU A 33 24.07 -11.95 -4.60
C LEU A 33 25.12 -11.78 -5.69
N ASP A 34 25.95 -12.80 -5.93
CA ASP A 34 27.03 -12.74 -6.92
C ASP A 34 26.52 -11.98 -8.15
N ASP A 35 27.31 -11.04 -8.70
CA ASP A 35 26.98 -10.17 -9.85
C ASP A 35 26.76 -10.96 -11.16
N VAL A 36 25.97 -12.02 -11.07
CA VAL A 36 25.68 -13.01 -12.08
C VAL A 36 24.21 -12.84 -12.40
N ALA A 37 23.96 -12.32 -13.60
CA ALA A 37 22.62 -12.37 -14.17
C ALA A 37 22.21 -13.83 -14.35
N MET A 38 21.08 -14.23 -13.79
CA MET A 38 20.54 -15.58 -13.90
C MET A 38 19.61 -15.69 -15.11
N THR A 39 19.44 -16.90 -15.66
CA THR A 39 18.43 -17.13 -16.70
C THR A 39 17.05 -17.33 -16.07
N LYS A 40 15.99 -17.22 -16.89
CA LYS A 40 14.63 -17.55 -16.46
C LYS A 40 14.51 -19.04 -16.11
N GLU A 41 15.20 -19.89 -16.85
CA GLU A 41 15.26 -21.33 -16.63
C GLU A 41 15.89 -21.64 -15.26
N ASP A 42 16.95 -20.94 -14.86
CA ASP A 42 17.56 -21.11 -13.53
C ASP A 42 16.57 -20.79 -12.40
N TYR A 43 15.81 -19.69 -12.55
CA TYR A 43 14.78 -19.32 -11.59
C TYR A 43 13.66 -20.37 -11.52
N LEU A 44 13.16 -20.83 -12.66
CA LEU A 44 12.10 -21.84 -12.71
C LEU A 44 12.55 -23.22 -12.19
N ASN A 45 13.82 -23.55 -12.34
CA ASN A 45 14.41 -24.78 -11.83
C ASN A 45 14.73 -24.72 -10.32
N GLY A 46 14.35 -23.63 -9.64
CA GLY A 46 14.56 -23.46 -8.20
C GLY A 46 16.01 -23.23 -7.80
N ILE A 47 16.88 -22.87 -8.76
CA ILE A 47 18.27 -22.49 -8.49
C ILE A 47 18.29 -21.12 -7.79
N ALA A 48 17.33 -20.26 -8.10
CA ALA A 48 17.16 -18.98 -7.42
C ALA A 48 16.48 -19.19 -6.06
N HIS A 49 17.17 -18.79 -5.00
CA HIS A 49 16.53 -18.61 -3.71
C HIS A 49 15.51 -17.47 -3.79
N ASP A 50 14.49 -17.54 -2.93
CA ASP A 50 13.55 -16.44 -2.75
C ASP A 50 14.33 -15.13 -2.50
N PRO A 51 14.24 -14.12 -3.38
CA PRO A 51 15.08 -12.93 -3.29
C PRO A 51 14.81 -12.10 -2.03
N CYS A 52 13.66 -12.26 -1.37
CA CYS A 52 13.35 -11.55 -0.12
C CYS A 52 13.53 -12.41 1.14
N HIS A 53 14.20 -13.57 1.05
CA HIS A 53 14.42 -14.49 2.18
C HIS A 53 15.17 -13.88 3.38
N LYS A 54 15.76 -12.69 3.26
CA LYS A 54 16.41 -11.99 4.38
C LYS A 54 15.53 -10.93 5.05
N MET A 55 14.34 -10.68 4.51
CA MET A 55 13.42 -9.63 4.95
C MET A 55 12.18 -10.24 5.60
N PRO A 56 11.59 -9.58 6.62
CA PRO A 56 10.30 -9.99 7.16
C PRO A 56 9.18 -9.67 6.16
N TYR A 57 8.30 -10.62 5.90
CA TYR A 57 7.12 -10.42 5.07
C TYR A 57 6.02 -11.43 5.41
N LEU A 58 4.79 -11.15 4.98
CA LEU A 58 3.65 -12.04 5.13
C LEU A 58 3.21 -12.51 3.75
N ARG A 59 3.18 -13.83 3.53
CA ARG A 59 2.74 -14.41 2.28
C ARG A 59 1.27 -14.75 2.36
N ILE A 60 0.46 -14.21 1.45
CA ILE A 60 -0.94 -14.60 1.32
C ILE A 60 -1.01 -15.95 0.59
N MET A 61 -1.69 -16.91 1.20
CA MET A 61 -1.77 -18.30 0.73
C MET A 61 -3.12 -18.65 0.12
N GLY A 62 -4.19 -17.95 0.52
CA GLY A 62 -5.55 -18.18 0.02
C GLY A 62 -6.57 -17.24 0.66
N ILE A 63 -7.79 -17.26 0.14
CA ILE A 63 -8.94 -16.53 0.68
C ILE A 63 -9.73 -17.49 1.58
N LEU A 64 -10.07 -17.03 2.77
CA LEU A 64 -10.96 -17.72 3.71
C LEU A 64 -12.40 -17.20 3.62
N SER A 65 -12.58 -15.91 3.32
CA SER A 65 -13.88 -15.26 3.08
C SER A 65 -13.66 -13.97 2.26
N ASP A 66 -14.57 -13.64 1.33
CA ASP A 66 -14.58 -12.37 0.60
C ASP A 66 -16.00 -11.77 0.48
N ASN A 67 -16.27 -10.79 1.35
CA ASN A 67 -17.42 -9.91 1.27
C ASN A 67 -17.00 -8.44 1.48
N LEU A 68 -15.95 -7.99 0.78
CA LEU A 68 -15.41 -6.64 0.97
C LEU A 68 -16.50 -5.57 0.78
N GLY A 69 -16.67 -4.71 1.79
CA GLY A 69 -17.71 -3.68 1.82
C GLY A 69 -19.14 -4.19 1.63
N GLY A 70 -19.43 -5.46 1.94
CA GLY A 70 -20.76 -6.05 1.71
C GLY A 70 -21.13 -6.20 0.23
N LYS A 71 -20.16 -6.04 -0.68
CA LYS A 71 -20.33 -6.12 -2.14
C LYS A 71 -19.56 -7.29 -2.76
N GLY A 72 -18.89 -8.10 -1.96
CA GLY A 72 -18.08 -9.23 -2.45
C GLY A 72 -18.93 -10.41 -2.92
N PRO A 73 -18.28 -11.46 -3.45
CA PRO A 73 -18.97 -12.65 -3.95
C PRO A 73 -19.70 -13.46 -2.86
N GLU A 74 -19.30 -13.35 -1.59
CA GLU A 74 -19.89 -14.11 -0.47
C GLU A 74 -20.77 -13.23 0.43
N THR A 75 -21.88 -12.72 -0.10
CA THR A 75 -22.72 -11.69 0.58
C THR A 75 -23.31 -12.09 1.93
N GLU A 76 -23.37 -13.39 2.24
CA GLU A 76 -23.86 -13.91 3.52
C GLU A 76 -22.78 -13.93 4.62
N GLN A 77 -21.51 -13.68 4.26
CA GLN A 77 -20.39 -13.61 5.21
C GLN A 77 -20.25 -12.22 5.83
N PRO A 78 -19.58 -12.09 6.98
CA PRO A 78 -19.20 -10.79 7.53
C PRO A 78 -18.42 -9.93 6.52
N GLU A 79 -18.51 -8.61 6.66
CA GLU A 79 -17.78 -7.67 5.81
C GLU A 79 -16.27 -7.92 5.87
N GLY A 80 -15.63 -7.78 4.70
CA GLY A 80 -14.18 -7.79 4.55
C GLY A 80 -13.66 -8.97 3.73
N ILE A 81 -12.35 -9.02 3.58
CA ILE A 81 -11.63 -10.18 3.04
C ILE A 81 -10.73 -10.72 4.13
N VAL A 82 -10.87 -12.01 4.41
CA VAL A 82 -9.99 -12.73 5.32
C VAL A 82 -9.10 -13.63 4.49
N TYR A 83 -7.80 -13.43 4.58
CA TYR A 83 -6.80 -14.22 3.89
C TYR A 83 -6.12 -15.18 4.86
N LYS A 84 -5.89 -16.42 4.43
CA LYS A 84 -4.89 -17.29 5.08
C LYS A 84 -3.50 -16.78 4.72
N ALA A 85 -2.62 -16.64 5.71
CA ALA A 85 -1.30 -16.09 5.49
C ALA A 85 -0.18 -16.85 6.23
N GLU A 86 1.03 -16.77 5.71
CA GLU A 86 2.23 -17.42 6.27
C GLU A 86 3.32 -16.36 6.55
N PRO A 87 3.77 -16.22 7.80
CA PRO A 87 4.85 -15.30 8.14
C PRO A 87 6.21 -15.87 7.69
N HIS A 88 7.05 -15.03 7.11
CA HIS A 88 8.42 -15.38 6.71
C HIS A 88 9.41 -14.40 7.31
N ASN A 89 10.41 -14.93 8.03
CA ASN A 89 11.43 -14.15 8.75
C ASN A 89 10.86 -13.11 9.73
N CYS A 90 9.61 -13.29 10.16
CA CYS A 90 9.00 -12.46 11.19
C CYS A 90 9.57 -12.77 12.58
N ASP A 91 10.11 -13.98 12.80
CA ASP A 91 10.68 -14.51 14.04
C ASP A 91 11.81 -13.66 14.69
N ARG A 92 12.36 -12.66 13.99
CA ARG A 92 13.27 -11.66 14.59
C ARG A 92 12.47 -10.68 15.47
N GLY A 93 11.89 -11.19 16.56
CA GLY A 93 11.11 -10.43 17.54
C GLY A 93 9.61 -10.75 17.56
N PHE A 94 9.22 -11.95 17.13
CA PHE A 94 7.82 -12.37 17.01
C PHE A 94 7.64 -13.76 17.59
N ASP A 95 6.53 -13.99 18.30
CA ASP A 95 6.15 -15.34 18.73
C ASP A 95 5.80 -16.17 17.49
N LYS A 96 5.99 -17.48 17.53
CA LYS A 96 5.52 -18.34 16.44
C LYS A 96 3.99 -18.36 16.46
N HIS A 97 3.39 -18.05 15.33
CA HIS A 97 1.94 -18.13 15.11
C HIS A 97 1.68 -19.14 14.01
N ASP A 98 1.00 -20.24 14.34
CA ASP A 98 0.79 -21.37 13.42
C ASP A 98 -0.38 -21.11 12.45
N HIS A 99 -1.40 -20.36 12.89
CA HIS A 99 -2.57 -19.98 12.08
C HIS A 99 -2.70 -18.46 11.97
N VAL A 100 -1.94 -17.87 11.06
CA VAL A 100 -1.99 -16.43 10.76
C VAL A 100 -3.01 -16.14 9.67
N GLU A 101 -3.84 -15.14 9.93
CA GLU A 101 -4.75 -14.54 8.97
C GLU A 101 -4.36 -13.08 8.72
N LEU A 102 -4.66 -12.58 7.52
CA LEU A 102 -4.64 -11.15 7.20
C LEU A 102 -6.08 -10.73 6.96
N HIS A 103 -6.55 -9.75 7.71
CA HIS A 103 -7.90 -9.21 7.60
C HIS A 103 -7.85 -7.89 6.86
N MET A 104 -8.78 -7.67 5.93
CA MET A 104 -8.92 -6.42 5.17
C MET A 104 -10.37 -5.95 5.17
N HIS A 105 -10.61 -4.72 5.60
CA HIS A 105 -11.96 -4.16 5.76
C HIS A 105 -12.06 -2.76 5.16
N VAL A 106 -13.26 -2.41 4.68
CA VAL A 106 -13.61 -1.03 4.32
C VAL A 106 -13.78 -0.20 5.59
N VAL A 107 -13.25 1.03 5.58
CA VAL A 107 -13.44 2.02 6.65
C VAL A 107 -13.82 3.36 6.04
N GLY A 108 -14.64 4.13 6.75
CA GLY A 108 -15.05 5.46 6.28
C GLY A 108 -13.90 6.48 6.29
N GLU A 109 -14.02 7.52 5.45
CA GLU A 109 -12.99 8.56 5.28
C GLU A 109 -12.57 9.29 6.57
N GLU A 110 -13.45 9.38 7.58
CA GLU A 110 -13.16 10.04 8.87
C GLU A 110 -12.53 9.10 9.93
N TYR A 111 -12.37 7.81 9.63
CA TYR A 111 -11.97 6.79 10.62
C TYR A 111 -10.45 6.71 10.80
N PHE A 112 -9.83 7.81 11.23
CA PHE A 112 -8.41 7.86 11.65
C PHE A 112 -8.28 7.91 13.17
N GLY A 113 -8.96 7.03 13.89
CA GLY A 113 -8.76 6.86 15.32
C GLY A 113 -9.85 6.01 15.97
N HIS A 114 -9.39 5.03 16.76
CA HIS A 114 -10.08 4.28 17.81
C HIS A 114 -10.23 2.78 17.60
N HIS A 115 -9.81 2.07 18.66
CA HIS A 115 -9.90 0.63 18.95
C HIS A 115 -11.34 0.13 19.17
N LEU A 116 -12.28 0.53 18.32
CA LEU A 116 -13.65 0.00 18.37
C LEU A 116 -13.78 -1.18 17.40
N GLN A 117 -14.75 -2.06 17.66
CA GLN A 117 -15.10 -3.18 16.77
C GLN A 117 -15.52 -2.64 15.38
N GLU A 118 -14.54 -2.41 14.51
CA GLU A 118 -14.66 -1.94 13.13
C GLU A 118 -15.21 -3.09 12.27
N GLY A 119 -16.44 -2.95 11.78
CA GLY A 119 -17.11 -3.93 10.90
C GLY A 119 -18.66 -3.94 10.97
N ASP A 120 -19.26 -3.36 12.01
CA ASP A 120 -20.73 -3.40 12.17
C ASP A 120 -21.46 -2.39 11.27
N THR A 121 -20.80 -1.31 10.87
CA THR A 121 -21.34 -0.34 9.91
C THR A 121 -20.43 -0.27 8.70
N VAL A 122 -20.85 -0.95 7.63
CA VAL A 122 -20.22 -0.88 6.32
C VAL A 122 -20.47 0.52 5.74
N PRO A 123 -19.45 1.36 5.55
CA PRO A 123 -19.66 2.64 4.90
C PRO A 123 -20.18 2.41 3.47
N GLU A 124 -21.13 3.23 3.00
CA GLU A 124 -21.72 3.07 1.66
C GLU A 124 -20.74 3.41 0.50
N ASP A 125 -19.49 3.75 0.81
CA ASP A 125 -18.53 4.38 -0.11
C ASP A 125 -17.76 3.39 -1.01
N TYR A 126 -17.78 2.08 -0.73
CA TYR A 126 -17.15 1.11 -1.61
C TYR A 126 -18.02 0.75 -2.82
N HIS A 127 -17.55 1.15 -4.00
CA HIS A 127 -18.19 0.89 -5.29
C HIS A 127 -17.26 0.08 -6.22
N PRO A 128 -17.29 -1.26 -6.15
CA PRO A 128 -16.62 -2.10 -7.14
C PRO A 128 -17.44 -2.22 -8.43
N GLU A 129 -16.77 -2.20 -9.59
CA GLU A 129 -17.39 -2.53 -10.88
C GLU A 129 -17.52 -4.06 -11.09
N TRP A 130 -16.45 -4.78 -10.73
CA TRP A 130 -16.29 -6.23 -10.86
C TRP A 130 -15.95 -6.84 -9.50
N PRO A 131 -16.92 -6.95 -8.59
CA PRO A 131 -16.66 -7.44 -7.23
C PRO A 131 -16.06 -8.85 -7.17
N LYS A 132 -16.29 -9.68 -8.19
CA LYS A 132 -15.71 -11.04 -8.30
C LYS A 132 -14.19 -11.05 -8.54
N VAL A 133 -13.58 -9.90 -8.80
CA VAL A 133 -12.13 -9.74 -8.99
C VAL A 133 -11.45 -9.32 -7.67
N ASN A 134 -12.20 -9.07 -6.60
CA ASN A 134 -11.61 -8.90 -5.28
C ASN A 134 -10.97 -10.21 -4.76
N GLY A 135 -10.06 -10.08 -3.82
CA GLY A 135 -9.40 -11.23 -3.20
C GLY A 135 -8.03 -11.51 -3.80
N ILE A 136 -7.90 -12.56 -4.61
CA ILE A 136 -6.62 -13.04 -5.15
C ILE A 136 -6.73 -13.26 -6.66
N THR A 137 -5.82 -12.63 -7.41
CA THR A 137 -5.58 -12.93 -8.83
C THR A 137 -4.12 -13.32 -9.04
N GLY A 138 -3.88 -14.59 -9.38
CA GLY A 138 -2.52 -15.12 -9.53
C GLY A 138 -1.74 -15.07 -8.22
N HIS A 139 -0.69 -14.25 -8.16
CA HIS A 139 0.16 -14.08 -6.98
C HIS A 139 -0.10 -12.76 -6.22
N PHE A 140 -1.17 -12.05 -6.58
CA PHE A 140 -1.48 -10.72 -6.04
C PHE A 140 -2.81 -10.75 -5.31
N SER A 141 -2.89 -9.97 -4.23
CA SER A 141 -4.18 -9.54 -3.70
C SER A 141 -4.74 -8.44 -4.59
N THR A 142 -6.06 -8.45 -4.77
CA THR A 142 -6.75 -7.55 -5.69
C THR A 142 -7.93 -6.83 -5.04
N VAL A 143 -8.08 -5.55 -5.37
CA VAL A 143 -9.24 -4.72 -5.04
C VAL A 143 -9.73 -4.04 -6.30
N ASN A 144 -11.01 -4.18 -6.61
CA ASN A 144 -11.62 -3.60 -7.78
C ASN A 144 -12.36 -2.29 -7.46
N ILE A 145 -12.19 -1.29 -8.31
CA ILE A 145 -12.72 0.06 -8.12
C ILE A 145 -13.47 0.52 -9.37
N HIS A 146 -14.68 1.05 -9.19
CA HIS A 146 -15.42 1.76 -10.23
C HIS A 146 -14.77 3.11 -10.55
N PRO A 147 -14.70 3.54 -11.82
CA PRO A 147 -14.12 4.84 -12.16
C PRO A 147 -14.80 6.01 -11.44
N GLY A 148 -14.02 6.96 -10.95
CA GLY A 148 -14.55 8.12 -10.21
C GLY A 148 -14.89 7.85 -8.74
N THR A 149 -14.61 6.65 -8.23
CA THR A 149 -14.80 6.31 -6.82
C THR A 149 -13.47 6.01 -6.14
N ASN A 150 -13.52 5.91 -4.81
CA ASN A 150 -12.39 5.56 -3.98
C ASN A 150 -12.88 4.67 -2.82
N VAL A 151 -11.94 4.02 -2.13
CA VAL A 151 -12.22 3.28 -0.91
C VAL A 151 -11.04 3.41 0.03
N THR A 152 -11.32 3.63 1.32
CA THR A 152 -10.30 3.52 2.36
C THR A 152 -10.36 2.13 2.98
N LEU A 153 -9.21 1.48 3.04
CA LEU A 153 -9.06 0.13 3.53
C LEU A 153 -8.13 0.12 4.74
N ARG A 154 -8.45 -0.76 5.69
CA ARG A 154 -7.54 -1.15 6.76
C ARG A 154 -7.12 -2.61 6.57
N ILE A 155 -5.87 -2.92 6.88
CA ILE A 155 -5.38 -4.29 6.99
C ILE A 155 -4.70 -4.52 8.34
N TYR A 156 -4.81 -5.74 8.88
CA TYR A 156 -4.13 -6.17 10.10
C TYR A 156 -3.92 -7.68 10.15
N GLY A 157 -2.94 -8.14 10.93
CA GLY A 157 -2.72 -9.57 11.18
C GLY A 157 -3.56 -10.09 12.33
N TYR A 158 -3.97 -11.35 12.25
CA TYR A 158 -4.77 -12.01 13.27
C TYR A 158 -4.26 -13.44 13.51
N ASP A 159 -4.16 -13.85 14.77
CA ASP A 159 -3.89 -15.22 15.17
C ASP A 159 -5.23 -15.90 15.45
N ALA A 160 -5.57 -16.88 14.62
CA ALA A 160 -6.83 -17.59 14.70
C ALA A 160 -6.95 -18.52 15.93
N ASP A 161 -5.83 -19.05 16.42
CA ASP A 161 -5.81 -19.93 17.61
C ASP A 161 -5.96 -19.11 18.89
N MET A 162 -5.18 -18.04 18.99
CA MET A 162 -5.16 -17.14 20.14
C MET A 162 -6.31 -16.14 20.11
N LYS A 163 -7.00 -16.02 18.98
CA LYS A 163 -8.13 -15.11 18.74
C LYS A 163 -7.79 -13.65 19.02
N LYS A 164 -6.61 -13.19 18.56
CA LYS A 164 -6.11 -11.84 18.82
C LYS A 164 -5.42 -11.26 17.60
N GLU A 165 -5.47 -9.93 17.47
CA GLU A 165 -4.65 -9.21 16.50
C GLU A 165 -3.17 -9.43 16.80
N ILE A 166 -2.36 -9.51 15.74
CA ILE A 166 -0.93 -9.70 15.86
C ILE A 166 -0.21 -8.38 15.57
N PRO A 167 0.49 -7.79 16.54
CA PRO A 167 1.21 -6.54 16.35
C PRO A 167 2.45 -6.80 15.49
N PHE A 168 2.52 -6.28 14.27
CA PHE A 168 3.71 -6.44 13.42
C PHE A 168 4.71 -5.30 13.69
N PRO A 169 5.88 -5.58 14.31
CA PRO A 169 6.87 -4.55 14.57
C PRO A 169 7.40 -3.92 13.28
N ARG A 170 7.48 -4.73 12.21
CA ARG A 170 7.80 -4.31 10.85
C ARG A 170 7.06 -5.17 9.84
N TRP A 171 6.48 -4.50 8.86
CA TRP A 171 5.80 -5.12 7.72
C TRP A 171 5.92 -4.21 6.52
N SER A 172 5.71 -4.77 5.34
CA SER A 172 5.84 -4.06 4.09
C SER A 172 4.70 -4.39 3.17
N LEU A 173 4.25 -3.39 2.42
CA LEU A 173 3.29 -3.56 1.34
C LEU A 173 3.94 -3.12 0.05
N THR A 174 3.65 -3.81 -1.05
CA THR A 174 3.96 -3.31 -2.38
C THR A 174 2.69 -3.28 -3.20
N PHE A 175 2.41 -2.12 -3.79
CA PHE A 175 1.38 -1.91 -4.78
C PHE A 175 2.04 -1.86 -6.16
N PHE A 176 1.36 -2.42 -7.15
CA PHE A 176 1.85 -2.53 -8.51
C PHE A 176 0.93 -1.85 -9.50
N ASP A 177 1.51 -1.59 -10.66
CA ASP A 177 0.79 -1.25 -11.88
C ASP A 177 -0.12 -0.03 -11.75
N LEU A 178 0.27 0.93 -10.91
CA LEU A 178 -0.44 2.21 -10.80
C LEU A 178 -0.33 2.96 -12.13
N ASP A 179 -1.41 2.96 -12.89
CA ASP A 179 -1.45 3.47 -14.26
C ASP A 179 -2.65 4.39 -14.52
N THR A 180 -2.87 4.68 -15.79
CA THR A 180 -3.99 5.47 -16.28
C THR A 180 -4.67 4.76 -17.43
N GLY A 181 -5.85 5.25 -17.79
CA GLY A 181 -6.61 4.73 -18.91
C GLY A 181 -6.15 5.34 -20.19
N LYS A 182 -6.99 5.14 -21.21
CA LYS A 182 -6.76 5.71 -22.52
C LYS A 182 -6.45 7.22 -22.42
N ASP A 183 -5.43 7.62 -23.15
CA ASP A 183 -4.96 9.00 -23.31
C ASP A 183 -4.27 9.61 -22.07
N GLY A 184 -4.04 8.81 -21.01
CA GLY A 184 -3.29 9.26 -19.84
C GLY A 184 -4.07 10.09 -18.83
N THR A 185 -5.37 10.32 -19.07
CA THR A 185 -6.18 11.29 -18.29
C THR A 185 -7.47 10.72 -17.71
N ASN A 186 -7.88 9.53 -18.13
CA ASN A 186 -9.12 8.89 -17.69
C ASN A 186 -8.82 7.69 -16.80
N SER A 187 -9.72 7.36 -15.86
CA SER A 187 -9.56 6.24 -14.92
C SER A 187 -8.14 6.18 -14.32
N VAL A 188 -7.61 7.32 -13.89
CA VAL A 188 -6.25 7.48 -13.36
C VAL A 188 -6.20 6.87 -11.97
N GLU A 189 -5.39 5.84 -11.77
CA GLU A 189 -5.24 5.19 -10.48
C GLU A 189 -4.44 6.04 -9.51
N PHE A 190 -4.90 6.08 -8.26
CA PHE A 190 -4.16 6.67 -7.16
C PHE A 190 -4.22 5.80 -5.91
N LEU A 191 -3.14 5.90 -5.14
CA LEU A 191 -2.96 5.30 -3.83
C LEU A 191 -2.57 6.40 -2.86
N ARG A 192 -3.30 6.56 -1.76
CA ARG A 192 -2.94 7.48 -0.67
C ARG A 192 -2.64 6.69 0.59
N VAL A 193 -1.47 6.93 1.18
CA VAL A 193 -1.00 6.21 2.37
C VAL A 193 -0.48 7.21 3.40
N LYS A 194 -0.67 6.89 4.69
CA LYS A 194 -0.14 7.66 5.82
C LYS A 194 0.52 6.73 6.82
N ASN A 195 1.30 7.29 7.76
CA ASN A 195 1.91 6.57 8.90
C ASN A 195 2.87 5.44 8.51
N PHE A 196 3.48 5.49 7.33
CA PHE A 196 4.59 4.61 6.96
C PHE A 196 5.92 5.20 7.44
N LYS A 197 6.94 4.37 7.61
CA LYS A 197 8.30 4.81 7.93
C LYS A 197 8.99 5.36 6.68
N LYS A 198 8.97 4.58 5.61
CA LYS A 198 9.57 4.88 4.30
C LYS A 198 8.73 4.32 3.17
N PHE A 199 8.78 4.95 2.00
CA PHE A 199 8.42 4.30 0.75
C PHE A 199 9.62 4.19 -0.18
N PHE A 200 9.52 3.30 -1.15
CA PHE A 200 10.51 3.00 -2.17
C PHE A 200 9.85 3.00 -3.54
N VAL A 201 10.49 3.63 -4.53
CA VAL A 201 10.08 3.68 -5.94
C VAL A 201 11.33 3.59 -6.82
N SER A 202 11.19 3.30 -8.11
CA SER A 202 12.34 3.44 -9.01
C SER A 202 12.72 4.93 -9.18
N ASN A 203 13.99 5.21 -9.48
CA ASN A 203 14.46 6.55 -9.84
C ASN A 203 13.84 7.07 -11.17
N GLU A 204 13.12 6.21 -11.88
CA GLU A 204 12.44 6.48 -13.14
C GLU A 204 10.93 6.22 -13.03
N THR A 205 10.41 6.36 -11.81
CA THR A 205 9.02 6.09 -11.49
C THR A 205 8.07 6.83 -12.43
N GLU A 206 7.04 6.13 -12.88
CA GLU A 206 5.91 6.69 -13.62
C GLU A 206 4.79 7.16 -12.67
N LEU A 207 5.12 7.31 -11.38
CA LEU A 207 4.21 7.79 -10.37
C LEU A 207 4.48 9.26 -10.06
N LYS A 208 3.42 10.06 -10.07
CA LYS A 208 3.44 11.38 -9.45
C LYS A 208 3.25 11.21 -7.95
N ILE A 209 4.14 11.82 -7.16
CA ILE A 209 4.18 11.69 -5.69
C ILE A 209 3.94 13.05 -5.07
N ASP A 210 2.79 13.22 -4.43
CA ASP A 210 2.34 14.46 -3.80
C ASP A 210 2.23 14.29 -2.29
N GLN A 211 2.86 15.20 -1.52
CA GLN A 211 2.64 15.28 -0.07
C GLN A 211 1.40 16.11 0.22
N GLU A 212 0.51 15.55 1.03
CA GLU A 212 -0.76 16.15 1.38
C GLU A 212 -0.70 16.95 2.67
N ALA A 213 -1.66 17.86 2.85
CA ALA A 213 -1.73 18.73 4.02
C ALA A 213 -1.96 17.96 5.33
N ASP A 214 -2.62 16.81 5.26
CA ASP A 214 -2.88 15.92 6.40
C ASP A 214 -1.69 15.01 6.74
N GLY A 215 -0.57 15.13 6.01
CA GLY A 215 0.63 14.33 6.17
C GLY A 215 0.60 12.98 5.46
N SER A 216 -0.48 12.64 4.76
CA SER A 216 -0.49 11.50 3.83
C SER A 216 0.34 11.81 2.58
N VAL A 217 0.66 10.77 1.82
CA VAL A 217 1.32 10.87 0.51
C VAL A 217 0.46 10.16 -0.52
N THR A 218 0.19 10.85 -1.62
CA THR A 218 -0.57 10.33 -2.76
C THR A 218 0.38 9.95 -3.89
N PHE A 219 0.22 8.75 -4.41
CA PHE A 219 0.90 8.19 -5.56
C PHE A 219 -0.12 8.06 -6.69
N THR A 220 0.13 8.71 -7.82
CA THR A 220 -0.81 8.74 -8.95
C THR A 220 -0.13 8.24 -10.22
N GLY A 221 -0.76 7.32 -10.93
CA GLY A 221 -0.28 6.86 -12.24
C GLY A 221 -0.19 8.01 -13.24
N THR A 222 0.84 8.01 -14.10
CA THR A 222 1.04 9.09 -15.10
C THR A 222 1.09 8.60 -16.54
N ARG A 223 1.02 7.28 -16.76
CA ARG A 223 1.13 6.65 -18.07
C ARG A 223 0.03 5.64 -18.29
N GLU A 224 -0.39 5.49 -19.53
CA GLU A 224 -1.41 4.53 -19.94
C GLU A 224 -0.89 3.10 -19.75
N GLY A 225 -1.72 2.25 -19.15
CA GLY A 225 -1.50 0.81 -19.11
C GLY A 225 -2.25 0.07 -20.20
N THR A 226 -1.83 -1.15 -20.47
CA THR A 226 -2.34 -1.97 -21.58
C THR A 226 -2.90 -3.33 -21.14
N GLY A 227 -2.85 -3.66 -19.85
CA GLY A 227 -3.19 -4.98 -19.32
C GLY A 227 -2.11 -6.05 -19.56
N LYS A 228 -1.34 -5.93 -20.65
CA LYS A 228 -0.24 -6.86 -21.00
C LYS A 228 1.06 -6.57 -20.25
N ASP A 229 1.18 -5.36 -19.73
CA ASP A 229 2.27 -4.83 -18.94
C ASP A 229 2.14 -5.17 -17.46
N ASN A 230 0.97 -5.65 -17.02
CA ASN A 230 0.72 -6.06 -15.64
C ASN A 230 1.69 -7.16 -15.20
N PRO A 231 2.21 -7.09 -13.97
CA PRO A 231 3.08 -8.13 -13.46
C PRO A 231 2.32 -9.45 -13.29
N THR A 232 3.01 -10.56 -13.57
CA THR A 232 2.48 -11.92 -13.37
C THR A 232 3.16 -12.64 -12.22
N ASP A 233 4.34 -12.18 -11.81
CA ASP A 233 5.09 -12.65 -10.64
C ASP A 233 5.59 -11.42 -9.86
N PRO A 234 5.24 -11.27 -8.57
CA PRO A 234 5.69 -10.14 -7.75
C PRO A 234 7.21 -10.13 -7.52
N LEU A 235 7.94 -11.23 -7.77
CA LEU A 235 9.39 -11.32 -7.54
C LEU A 235 10.23 -11.17 -8.80
N VAL A 236 9.59 -11.15 -9.97
CA VAL A 236 10.25 -11.03 -11.28
C VAL A 236 9.57 -9.95 -12.10
N LEU A 237 10.12 -8.74 -12.05
CA LEU A 237 9.50 -7.57 -12.64
C LEU A 237 10.35 -6.98 -13.75
N SER A 238 9.71 -6.55 -14.83
CA SER A 238 10.37 -5.69 -15.82
C SER A 238 10.66 -4.30 -15.24
N ARG A 239 11.50 -3.53 -15.93
CA ARG A 239 11.74 -2.11 -15.60
C ARG A 239 10.44 -1.31 -15.57
N LEU A 240 9.56 -1.50 -16.54
CA LEU A 240 8.27 -0.81 -16.61
C LEU A 240 7.40 -1.13 -15.38
N GLN A 241 7.29 -2.41 -15.02
CA GLN A 241 6.52 -2.84 -13.85
C GLN A 241 7.08 -2.26 -12.54
N LYS A 242 8.41 -2.14 -12.41
CA LYS A 242 9.04 -1.47 -11.26
C LYS A 242 8.82 0.04 -11.25
N ASN A 243 8.71 0.69 -12.42
CA ASN A 243 8.41 2.13 -12.51
C ASN A 243 6.99 2.47 -12.06
N ARG A 244 6.06 1.51 -12.11
CA ARG A 244 4.65 1.67 -11.69
C ARG A 244 4.33 1.06 -10.34
N ALA A 245 5.35 0.65 -9.60
CA ALA A 245 5.21 0.06 -8.28
C ALA A 245 5.70 1.01 -7.18
N VAL A 246 5.18 0.82 -5.98
CA VAL A 246 5.64 1.47 -4.76
C VAL A 246 5.63 0.47 -3.61
N SER A 247 6.74 0.36 -2.90
CA SER A 247 6.84 -0.43 -1.67
C SER A 247 6.89 0.48 -0.45
N PHE A 248 6.19 0.10 0.61
CA PHE A 248 6.18 0.78 1.90
C PHE A 248 6.83 -0.08 2.97
N GLU A 249 7.52 0.56 3.91
CA GLU A 249 7.97 -0.03 5.16
C GLU A 249 7.20 0.65 6.30
N PHE A 250 6.54 -0.16 7.12
CA PHE A 250 5.86 0.27 8.34
C PHE A 250 6.65 -0.21 9.55
N GLU A 251 6.60 0.56 10.64
CA GLU A 251 7.25 0.19 11.91
C GLU A 251 6.31 0.52 13.07
N ASN A 252 6.25 -0.38 14.06
CA ASN A 252 5.42 -0.27 15.26
C ASN A 252 3.95 0.08 14.93
N THR A 253 3.36 -0.67 14.00
CA THR A 253 2.00 -0.43 13.50
C THR A 253 1.23 -1.73 13.52
N ASP A 254 0.08 -1.76 14.19
CA ASP A 254 -0.78 -2.96 14.28
C ASP A 254 -1.79 -3.01 13.12
N VAL A 255 -2.13 -1.84 12.57
CA VAL A 255 -3.11 -1.67 11.49
C VAL A 255 -2.54 -0.71 10.44
N VAL A 256 -2.53 -1.12 9.17
CA VAL A 256 -2.16 -0.24 8.05
C VAL A 256 -3.41 0.23 7.34
N LYS A 257 -3.52 1.55 7.16
CA LYS A 257 -4.62 2.20 6.43
C LYS A 257 -4.12 2.82 5.13
N PHE A 258 -4.85 2.62 4.05
CA PHE A 258 -4.56 3.20 2.74
C PHE A 258 -5.85 3.41 1.96
N GLN A 259 -5.87 4.40 1.08
CA GLN A 259 -6.98 4.68 0.18
C GLN A 259 -6.58 4.33 -1.25
N LEU A 260 -7.44 3.61 -1.94
CA LEU A 260 -7.33 3.31 -3.36
C LEU A 260 -8.43 4.08 -4.10
N GLY A 261 -8.15 4.57 -5.29
CA GLY A 261 -9.20 5.20 -6.09
C GLY A 261 -8.80 5.44 -7.52
N ALA A 262 -9.81 5.71 -8.35
CA ALA A 262 -9.62 6.04 -9.75
C ALA A 262 -10.31 7.36 -10.08
N SER A 263 -9.71 8.18 -10.93
CA SER A 263 -10.43 9.32 -11.52
C SER A 263 -11.63 8.84 -12.35
N VAL A 264 -12.53 9.75 -12.71
CA VAL A 264 -13.59 9.47 -13.68
C VAL A 264 -12.99 8.93 -14.98
N GLY A 265 -13.70 8.01 -15.63
CA GLY A 265 -13.33 7.39 -16.90
C GLY A 265 -14.25 6.20 -17.20
N ASP A 266 -13.93 5.44 -18.25
CA ASP A 266 -14.79 4.35 -18.75
C ASP A 266 -14.32 2.96 -18.32
N THR A 267 -13.14 2.84 -17.72
CA THR A 267 -12.52 1.55 -17.41
C THR A 267 -12.30 1.36 -15.92
N ALA A 268 -12.90 0.32 -15.36
CA ALA A 268 -12.67 -0.07 -13.96
C ALA A 268 -11.21 -0.44 -13.70
N ARG A 269 -10.82 -0.35 -12.43
CA ARG A 269 -9.45 -0.54 -11.98
C ARG A 269 -9.31 -1.69 -11.02
N VAL A 270 -8.18 -2.38 -11.09
CA VAL A 270 -7.88 -3.55 -10.26
C VAL A 270 -6.51 -3.33 -9.66
N PHE A 271 -6.50 -2.85 -8.44
CA PHE A 271 -5.27 -2.61 -7.70
C PHE A 271 -4.67 -3.94 -7.28
N GLN A 272 -3.39 -4.15 -7.58
CA GLN A 272 -2.64 -5.34 -7.20
C GLN A 272 -1.67 -5.01 -6.07
N PHE A 273 -1.65 -5.82 -5.02
CA PHE A 273 -0.68 -5.67 -3.94
C PHE A 273 -0.25 -7.00 -3.31
N VAL A 274 0.87 -6.95 -2.58
CA VAL A 274 1.35 -8.04 -1.73
C VAL A 274 1.90 -7.49 -0.40
N VAL A 275 1.91 -8.32 0.66
CA VAL A 275 2.48 -7.95 1.97
C VAL A 275 3.97 -8.29 2.04
N ARG A 276 4.73 -7.67 1.12
CA ARG A 276 6.16 -7.95 0.90
C ARG A 276 6.93 -6.70 0.43
N PRO A 277 8.21 -6.51 0.78
CA PRO A 277 9.03 -5.37 0.36
C PRO A 277 9.61 -5.56 -1.05
N VAL A 278 8.76 -5.79 -2.05
CA VAL A 278 9.16 -6.26 -3.38
C VAL A 278 10.18 -5.37 -4.09
N LEU A 279 10.05 -4.04 -4.02
CA LEU A 279 11.04 -3.15 -4.63
C LEU A 279 12.40 -3.16 -3.93
N ARG A 280 12.57 -3.87 -2.81
CA ARG A 280 13.85 -4.02 -2.12
C ARG A 280 14.56 -5.35 -2.36
N CYS A 281 13.91 -6.28 -3.05
CA CYS A 281 14.44 -7.63 -3.23
C CYS A 281 14.19 -8.21 -4.62
N SER A 282 13.08 -7.92 -5.28
CA SER A 282 12.71 -8.55 -6.56
C SER A 282 13.78 -8.45 -7.64
N TYR A 283 13.83 -9.48 -8.48
CA TYR A 283 14.63 -9.47 -9.68
C TYR A 283 14.09 -8.48 -10.70
N THR A 284 15.01 -7.86 -11.45
CA THR A 284 14.71 -7.11 -12.67
C THR A 284 14.86 -8.04 -13.86
N LYS A 285 13.77 -8.25 -14.61
CA LYS A 285 13.77 -8.97 -15.88
C LYS A 285 14.15 -8.03 -17.03
N LEU A 286 15.24 -8.35 -17.70
CA LEU A 286 15.72 -7.64 -18.89
C LEU A 286 14.96 -8.08 -20.15
N SER A 287 15.09 -7.29 -21.21
CA SER A 287 14.47 -7.58 -22.52
C SER A 287 14.99 -8.86 -23.17
N ASP A 288 16.23 -9.25 -22.87
CA ASP A 288 16.84 -10.51 -23.30
C ASP A 288 16.46 -11.71 -22.42
N GLY A 289 15.60 -11.50 -21.41
CA GLY A 289 15.10 -12.54 -20.51
C GLY A 289 15.97 -12.80 -19.28
N ARG A 290 17.16 -12.20 -19.18
CA ARG A 290 18.01 -12.33 -17.99
C ARG A 290 17.38 -11.67 -16.77
N LEU A 291 17.69 -12.21 -15.60
CA LEU A 291 17.26 -11.71 -14.30
C LEU A 291 18.45 -11.11 -13.56
N ILE A 292 18.29 -9.88 -13.09
CA ILE A 292 19.30 -9.17 -12.30
C ILE A 292 18.75 -8.95 -10.89
N ALA A 293 19.53 -9.31 -9.88
CA ALA A 293 19.18 -9.05 -8.48
C ALA A 293 19.03 -7.54 -8.22
N HIS A 294 18.12 -7.16 -7.32
CA HIS A 294 17.84 -5.75 -7.01
C HIS A 294 19.07 -4.93 -6.64
N ASP A 295 20.00 -5.53 -5.89
CA ASP A 295 21.21 -4.92 -5.34
C ASP A 295 22.45 -5.08 -6.24
N SER A 296 22.32 -5.75 -7.39
CA SER A 296 23.45 -5.92 -8.30
C SER A 296 23.84 -4.60 -8.96
N GLY A 297 25.15 -4.38 -9.09
CA GLY A 297 25.71 -3.24 -9.83
C GLY A 297 25.37 -3.26 -11.33
N LEU A 298 24.84 -4.37 -11.84
CA LEU A 298 24.37 -4.52 -13.22
C LEU A 298 22.94 -4.02 -13.44
N SER A 299 22.21 -3.62 -12.38
CA SER A 299 20.85 -3.13 -12.50
C SER A 299 20.80 -1.87 -13.38
N PRO A 300 19.93 -1.81 -14.41
CA PRO A 300 19.88 -0.68 -15.34
C PRO A 300 19.27 0.59 -14.75
N PHE A 301 18.75 0.51 -13.52
CA PHE A 301 18.17 1.62 -12.77
C PHE A 301 18.28 1.33 -11.28
N SER A 302 17.97 2.34 -10.46
CA SER A 302 18.05 2.23 -9.00
C SER A 302 16.69 2.42 -8.36
N ILE A 303 16.55 1.87 -7.17
CA ILE A 303 15.41 2.17 -6.30
C ILE A 303 15.84 3.29 -5.36
N VAL A 304 14.97 4.28 -5.24
CA VAL A 304 15.12 5.43 -4.34
C VAL A 304 14.07 5.34 -3.25
N LYS A 305 14.35 5.95 -2.11
CA LYS A 305 13.47 5.97 -0.94
C LYS A 305 13.03 7.40 -0.63
N SER A 306 11.95 7.55 0.13
CA SER A 306 11.58 8.83 0.73
C SER A 306 12.66 9.35 1.68
N GLY A 307 12.96 10.65 1.62
CA GLY A 307 13.80 11.33 2.60
C GLY A 307 13.04 11.63 3.90
N GLY A 308 13.66 11.41 5.06
CA GLY A 308 13.04 11.59 6.39
C GLY A 308 12.10 10.45 6.84
N GLU A 309 11.72 10.44 8.12
CA GLU A 309 10.72 9.51 8.67
C GLU A 309 9.31 10.08 8.50
N HIS A 310 8.40 9.32 7.89
CA HIS A 310 6.98 9.68 7.75
C HIS A 310 6.11 9.14 8.91
N SER A 311 6.75 8.57 9.93
CA SER A 311 6.11 7.81 11.01
C SER A 311 6.05 8.59 12.33
N LYS A 312 5.24 9.66 12.44
CA LYS A 312 4.76 10.17 13.75
C LYS A 312 3.42 10.91 13.64
N PRO A 313 2.36 10.51 14.39
CA PRO A 313 1.57 11.47 15.11
C PRO A 313 2.41 11.94 16.30
N VAL A 314 2.70 13.23 16.38
CA VAL A 314 3.20 13.82 17.64
C VAL A 314 2.07 13.66 18.64
N ALA A 315 2.22 12.74 19.60
CA ALA A 315 1.42 12.79 20.82
C ALA A 315 1.65 14.19 21.41
N ALA A 316 0.65 15.04 21.34
CA ALA A 316 0.69 16.33 22.00
C ALA A 316 0.92 16.06 23.49
N LEU A 317 2.12 16.38 23.98
CA LEU A 317 2.31 16.57 25.42
C LEU A 317 1.38 17.72 25.81
N VAL A 318 0.18 17.38 26.30
CA VAL A 318 -0.62 18.29 27.11
C VAL A 318 0.13 18.38 28.44
N LEU A 319 1.18 19.21 28.46
CA LEU A 319 1.80 19.68 29.69
C LEU A 319 0.77 20.57 30.37
N GLY A 320 0.21 20.06 31.47
CA GLY A 320 -0.80 20.72 32.27
C GLY A 320 -0.36 22.12 32.70
N LEU A 321 -1.14 23.11 32.27
CA LEU A 321 -1.24 24.41 32.92
C LEU A 321 -2.65 24.50 33.53
N ALA A 322 -2.83 23.79 34.64
CA ALA A 322 -3.98 23.98 35.53
C ALA A 322 -3.47 23.98 36.97
N MET A 323 -2.72 25.02 37.32
CA MET A 323 -2.54 25.44 38.71
C MET A 323 -2.43 26.96 38.75
N MET A 324 -3.11 27.54 39.75
CA MET A 324 -3.24 28.96 40.04
C MET A 324 -4.32 29.73 39.27
N ALA A 325 -5.57 29.52 39.68
CA ALA A 325 -6.47 30.62 40.07
C ALA A 325 -7.76 30.08 40.71
N LEU A 326 -7.68 29.55 41.93
CA LEU A 326 -8.84 29.56 42.83
C LEU A 326 -8.41 30.05 44.20
N GLN A 327 -8.17 31.35 44.23
CA GLN A 327 -8.16 32.12 45.47
C GLN A 327 -8.73 33.49 45.13
N ARG A 328 -10.06 33.61 45.19
CA ARG A 328 -10.75 34.71 45.89
C ARG A 328 -12.27 34.68 45.65
N TRP A 329 -12.98 34.42 46.75
CA TRP A 329 -14.23 35.06 47.18
C TRP A 329 -15.57 34.75 46.48
N LEU A 330 -16.48 34.29 47.36
CA LEU A 330 -17.95 34.20 47.31
C LEU A 330 -18.56 33.01 46.56
#